data_AF-A0A116KCI4-F1
#
_entry.id   AF-A0A116KCI4-F1
#
_cell.length_a   1.000
_cell.length_b   1.000
_cell.length_c   1.000
_cell.angle_alpha   90.00
_cell.angle_beta   90.00
_cell.angle_gamma   90.00
#
_symmetry.space_group_name_H-M   'P 1'
#
loop_
_entity.id
_entity.type
_entity.pdbx_description
1 polymer ?
#
loop_
_entity_poly.entity_id
_entity_poly.type
_entity_poly.pdbx_seq_one_letter_code
_entity_poly.pdbx_strand_id
1 'polypeptide(L)'
;MAKYYIHLIDKLILTGGQNVQPSYYHEERTIDSDNYLPKRDEFELALIRAAQENQKPIFGICRGLQLYNVAQGGSLHQSISEHWQDIDGQEVSQTIQLTQNSPLYDIYESDPSVNSFHRQAIKDLAPDLEIIALSDNQQIIEAVHSAYPTKFLGVQWHPELLYGKRKIEKELFHYIVNKL
;
A
#
# COMPACT_ATOMS: atom_id res chain seq x y z
N MET A 1 8.20 -6.91 21.41
CA MET A 1 6.92 -7.47 20.91
C MET A 1 6.92 -7.61 19.39
N ALA A 2 7.13 -6.55 18.60
CA ALA A 2 7.17 -6.63 17.12
C ALA A 2 8.17 -7.69 16.58
N LYS A 3 9.42 -7.70 17.07
CA LYS A 3 10.41 -8.72 16.68
C LYS A 3 9.90 -10.14 16.87
N TYR A 4 9.24 -10.44 17.99
CA TYR A 4 8.68 -11.77 18.26
C TYR A 4 7.67 -12.18 17.17
N TYR A 5 6.73 -11.32 16.81
CA TYR A 5 5.76 -11.63 15.74
C TYR A 5 6.42 -11.83 14.39
N ILE A 6 7.38 -10.98 14.04
CA ILE A 6 8.12 -11.13 12.79
C ILE A 6 8.85 -12.48 12.73
N HIS A 7 9.38 -13.00 13.84
CA HIS A 7 10.02 -14.33 13.84
C HIS A 7 9.04 -15.48 13.54
N LEU A 8 7.74 -15.30 13.75
CA LEU A 8 6.72 -16.35 13.57
C LEU A 8 6.17 -16.45 12.14
N ILE A 9 6.45 -15.47 11.27
CA ILE A 9 5.86 -15.37 9.93
C ILE A 9 6.95 -15.36 8.86
N ASP A 10 6.66 -15.81 7.65
CA ASP A 10 7.61 -15.71 6.52
C ASP A 10 7.55 -14.34 5.83
N LYS A 11 6.36 -13.72 5.83
CA LYS A 11 6.07 -12.44 5.15
C LYS A 11 5.10 -11.63 5.98
N LEU A 12 5.19 -10.31 5.88
CA LEU A 12 4.31 -9.38 6.57
C LEU A 12 3.29 -8.80 5.58
N ILE A 13 2.02 -8.76 5.96
CA ILE A 13 0.98 -8.01 5.24
C ILE A 13 0.52 -6.85 6.13
N LEU A 14 0.57 -5.63 5.60
CA LEU A 14 0.06 -4.42 6.23
C LEU A 14 -1.28 -4.06 5.57
N THR A 15 -2.36 -4.02 6.34
CA THR A 15 -3.71 -3.80 5.83
C THR A 15 -4.10 -2.31 5.79
N GLY A 16 -5.22 -2.01 5.13
CA GLY A 16 -5.82 -0.68 5.14
C GLY A 16 -6.28 -0.20 6.53
N GLY A 17 -6.75 1.04 6.61
CA GLY A 17 -7.35 1.58 7.84
C GLY A 17 -7.30 3.11 7.96
N GLN A 18 -7.02 3.57 9.19
CA GLN A 18 -6.95 4.98 9.56
C GLN A 18 -5.89 5.77 8.77
N ASN A 19 -5.96 7.09 8.77
CA ASN A 19 -4.89 7.92 8.24
C ASN A 19 -3.58 7.69 9.02
N VAL A 20 -2.43 7.81 8.34
CA VAL A 20 -1.11 7.82 8.99
C VAL A 20 -0.88 9.20 9.61
N GLN A 21 -0.42 9.25 10.86
CA GLN A 21 -0.25 10.51 11.57
C GLN A 21 0.86 11.39 10.93
N PRO A 22 0.60 12.69 10.66
CA PRO A 22 1.55 13.59 9.98
C PRO A 22 2.93 13.73 10.62
N SER A 23 3.00 13.59 11.95
CA SER A 23 4.26 13.66 12.69
C SER A 23 5.27 12.58 12.28
N TYR A 24 4.83 11.45 11.72
CA TYR A 24 5.73 10.40 11.24
C TYR A 24 6.46 10.74 9.94
N TYR A 25 5.95 11.71 9.17
CA TYR A 25 6.61 12.22 7.96
C TYR A 25 6.90 13.73 8.08
N HIS A 26 7.12 14.19 9.32
CA HIS A 26 7.60 15.54 9.65
C HIS A 26 6.73 16.69 9.13
N GLU A 27 5.42 16.47 9.02
CA GLU A 27 4.47 17.52 8.67
C GLU A 27 3.53 17.85 9.84
N GLU A 28 3.09 19.11 9.88
CA GLU A 28 1.97 19.53 10.74
C GLU A 28 0.66 18.96 10.21
N ARG A 29 -0.30 18.74 11.10
CA ARG A 29 -1.64 18.31 10.69
C ARG A 29 -2.37 19.47 9.99
N THR A 30 -2.74 19.26 8.73
CA THR A 30 -3.39 20.28 7.88
C THR A 30 -4.88 20.02 7.65
N ILE A 31 -5.38 18.85 8.06
CA ILE A 31 -6.78 18.46 7.91
C ILE A 31 -7.44 18.24 9.26
N ASP A 32 -8.74 18.51 9.35
CA ASP A 32 -9.52 18.12 10.51
C ASP A 32 -10.08 16.70 10.35
N SER A 33 -9.39 15.70 10.92
CA SER A 33 -9.79 14.31 10.91
C SER A 33 -9.49 13.63 12.26
N ASP A 34 -10.46 12.91 12.80
CA ASP A 34 -10.29 12.06 13.98
C ASP A 34 -9.86 10.62 13.61
N ASN A 35 -9.74 10.32 12.31
CA ASN A 35 -9.40 9.01 11.79
C ASN A 35 -7.90 8.72 11.84
N TYR A 36 -7.29 8.85 13.02
CA TYR A 36 -5.89 8.50 13.30
C TYR A 36 -5.84 7.50 14.46
N LEU A 37 -4.84 6.62 14.45
CA LEU A 37 -4.60 5.71 15.57
C LEU A 37 -3.09 5.58 15.84
N PRO A 38 -2.47 6.53 16.56
CA PRO A 38 -1.02 6.59 16.74
C PRO A 38 -0.40 5.29 17.28
N LYS A 39 -1.08 4.59 18.20
CA LYS A 39 -0.62 3.30 18.73
C LYS A 39 -0.47 2.21 17.65
N ARG A 40 -1.31 2.26 16.62
CA ARG A 40 -1.22 1.36 15.46
C ARG A 40 -0.03 1.74 14.59
N ASP A 41 0.15 3.04 14.32
CA ASP A 41 1.31 3.55 13.57
C ASP A 41 2.61 3.10 14.25
N GLU A 42 2.77 3.34 15.56
CA GLU A 42 3.96 2.93 16.33
C GLU A 42 4.25 1.43 16.21
N PHE A 43 3.22 0.60 16.37
CA PHE A 43 3.38 -0.84 16.34
C PHE A 43 3.72 -1.36 14.94
N GLU A 44 3.05 -0.88 13.91
CA GLU A 44 3.31 -1.30 12.53
C GLU A 44 4.64 -0.76 12.00
N LEU A 45 5.07 0.45 12.38
CA LEU A 45 6.42 0.94 12.11
C LEU A 45 7.49 0.05 12.75
N ALA A 46 7.23 -0.44 13.97
CA ALA A 46 8.11 -1.41 14.62
C ALA A 46 8.10 -2.79 13.92
N LEU A 47 6.97 -3.22 13.34
CA LEU A 47 6.89 -4.43 12.52
C LEU A 47 7.65 -4.28 11.20
N ILE A 48 7.51 -3.15 10.51
CA ILE A 48 8.26 -2.82 9.28
C ILE A 48 9.75 -2.92 9.57
N ARG A 49 10.24 -2.20 10.59
CA ARG A 49 11.66 -2.23 10.96
C ARG A 49 12.14 -3.66 11.27
N ALA A 50 11.36 -4.41 12.05
CA ALA A 50 11.72 -5.78 12.38
C ALA A 50 11.73 -6.71 11.15
N ALA A 51 10.80 -6.54 10.21
CA ALA A 51 10.77 -7.29 8.96
C ALA A 51 11.99 -6.97 8.08
N GLN A 52 12.37 -5.69 7.98
CA GLN A 52 13.58 -5.25 7.26
C GLN A 52 14.86 -5.84 7.88
N GLU A 53 15.00 -5.78 9.22
CA GLU A 53 16.12 -6.39 9.95
C GLU A 53 16.26 -7.91 9.69
N ASN A 54 15.15 -8.58 9.37
CA ASN A 54 15.11 -10.02 9.11
C ASN A 54 14.94 -10.35 7.61
N GLN A 55 15.06 -9.36 6.72
CA GLN A 55 14.90 -9.50 5.26
C GLN A 55 13.59 -10.20 4.85
N LYS A 56 12.51 -9.99 5.61
CA LYS A 56 11.20 -10.59 5.32
C LYS A 56 10.44 -9.73 4.31
N PRO A 57 9.87 -10.31 3.25
CA PRO A 57 9.05 -9.57 2.30
C PRO A 57 7.82 -8.94 2.96
N ILE A 58 7.44 -7.76 2.47
CA ILE A 58 6.31 -6.99 2.98
C ILE A 58 5.34 -6.69 1.83
N PHE A 59 4.05 -6.94 2.05
CA PHE A 59 2.96 -6.50 1.18
C PHE A 59 2.11 -5.43 1.87
N GLY A 60 1.98 -4.24 1.28
CA GLY A 60 1.20 -3.13 1.80
C GLY A 60 -0.09 -2.89 1.03
N ILE A 61 -1.22 -2.81 1.72
CA ILE A 61 -2.55 -2.52 1.14
C ILE A 61 -3.04 -1.17 1.64
N CYS A 62 -3.38 -0.26 0.73
CA CYS A 62 -3.92 1.08 0.99
C CYS A 62 -3.04 1.84 2.01
N ARG A 63 -3.51 1.97 3.26
CA ARG A 63 -2.74 2.52 4.38
C ARG A 63 -1.40 1.81 4.59
N GLY A 64 -1.32 0.49 4.37
CA GLY A 64 -0.08 -0.27 4.50
C GLY A 64 1.01 0.19 3.53
N LEU A 65 0.63 0.52 2.28
CA LEU A 65 1.53 1.14 1.30
C LEU A 65 2.02 2.51 1.80
N GLN A 66 1.10 3.34 2.28
CA GLN A 66 1.38 4.68 2.77
C GLN A 66 2.33 4.67 3.97
N LEU A 67 2.05 3.80 4.96
CA LEU A 67 2.88 3.67 6.15
C LEU A 67 4.28 3.16 5.81
N TYR A 68 4.40 2.22 4.86
CA TYR A 68 5.71 1.77 4.40
C TYR A 68 6.50 2.91 3.73
N ASN A 69 5.88 3.70 2.86
CA ASN A 69 6.51 4.87 2.26
C ASN A 69 7.04 5.85 3.33
N VAL A 70 6.22 6.15 4.34
CA VAL A 70 6.60 6.99 5.49
C VAL A 70 7.76 6.38 6.27
N ALA A 71 7.74 5.06 6.51
CA ALA A 71 8.82 4.36 7.20
C ALA A 71 10.17 4.44 6.46
N GLN A 72 10.14 4.56 5.13
CA GLN A 72 11.33 4.75 4.29
C GLN A 72 11.70 6.23 4.06
N GLY A 73 11.01 7.17 4.73
CA GLY A 73 11.30 8.60 4.65
C GLY A 73 10.56 9.38 3.57
N GLY A 74 9.54 8.79 2.95
CA GLY A 74 8.60 9.51 2.09
C GLY A 74 7.52 10.26 2.87
N SER A 75 6.64 10.96 2.16
CA SER A 75 5.56 11.79 2.72
C SER A 75 4.19 11.47 2.09
N LEU A 76 3.12 12.01 2.66
CA LEU A 76 1.75 11.78 2.19
C LEU A 76 0.99 13.09 1.94
N HIS A 77 0.15 13.10 0.91
CA HIS A 77 -0.95 14.04 0.82
C HIS A 77 -1.95 13.70 1.93
N GLN A 78 -2.19 14.65 2.84
CA GLN A 78 -3.12 14.47 3.95
C GLN A 78 -4.59 14.38 3.50
N SER A 79 -4.92 15.03 2.38
CA SER A 79 -6.23 14.95 1.73
C SER A 79 -6.05 14.91 0.22
N ILE A 80 -6.78 14.01 -0.42
CA ILE A 80 -7.01 13.96 -1.87
C ILE A 80 -8.52 13.90 -2.15
N SER A 81 -8.93 14.35 -3.33
CA SER A 81 -10.31 14.25 -3.81
C SER A 81 -10.47 13.09 -4.78
N GLU A 82 -11.71 12.61 -4.98
CA GLU A 82 -12.08 11.67 -6.06
C GLU A 82 -11.50 10.24 -5.98
N HIS A 83 -10.97 9.85 -4.82
CA HIS A 83 -10.43 8.49 -4.54
C HIS A 83 -11.20 7.75 -3.43
N TRP A 84 -12.48 8.07 -3.29
CA TRP A 84 -13.41 7.39 -2.40
C TRP A 84 -14.67 7.02 -3.17
N GLN A 85 -14.86 5.73 -3.44
CA GLN A 85 -16.04 5.27 -4.17
C GLN A 85 -17.28 5.21 -3.27
N ASP A 86 -18.43 5.58 -3.83
CA ASP A 86 -19.75 5.51 -3.17
C ASP A 86 -20.50 4.18 -3.44
N ILE A 87 -19.86 3.26 -4.17
CA ILE A 87 -20.38 1.93 -4.51
C ILE A 87 -19.76 0.84 -3.61
N ASP A 88 -20.31 -0.38 -3.67
CA ASP A 88 -19.82 -1.51 -2.87
C ASP A 88 -18.32 -1.76 -3.09
N GLY A 89 -17.56 -2.04 -2.03
CA GLY A 89 -16.12 -2.23 -2.15
C GLY A 89 -15.68 -3.51 -2.86
N GLN A 90 -16.63 -4.39 -3.16
CA GLN A 90 -16.45 -5.55 -4.04
C GLN A 90 -16.67 -5.21 -5.53
N GLU A 91 -16.87 -3.93 -5.85
CA GLU A 91 -16.94 -3.39 -7.21
C GLU A 91 -15.73 -2.50 -7.51
N VAL A 92 -15.31 -2.50 -8.78
CA VAL A 92 -14.23 -1.65 -9.29
C VAL A 92 -14.78 -0.28 -9.67
N SER A 93 -14.00 0.77 -9.44
CA SER A 93 -14.43 2.15 -9.67
C SER A 93 -13.45 2.98 -10.49
N GLN A 94 -12.21 2.53 -10.66
CA GLN A 94 -11.18 3.25 -11.40
C GLN A 94 -10.26 2.30 -12.17
N THR A 95 -9.53 2.87 -13.13
CA THR A 95 -8.51 2.17 -13.92
C THR A 95 -7.12 2.66 -13.52
N ILE A 96 -6.14 1.77 -13.50
CA ILE A 96 -4.73 2.09 -13.27
C ILE A 96 -3.88 1.98 -14.54
N GLN A 97 -2.82 2.77 -14.61
CA GLN A 97 -1.81 2.72 -15.66
C GLN A 97 -0.58 1.99 -15.10
N LEU A 98 -0.25 0.81 -15.66
CA LEU A 98 0.81 -0.07 -15.16
C LEU A 98 2.14 0.19 -15.88
N THR A 99 3.24 0.15 -15.12
CA THR A 99 4.58 0.12 -15.69
C THR A 99 4.84 -1.25 -16.32
N GLN A 100 5.26 -1.27 -17.59
CA GLN A 100 5.66 -2.50 -18.29
C GLN A 100 6.81 -3.20 -17.56
N ASN A 101 6.85 -4.54 -17.62
CA ASN A 101 7.84 -5.37 -16.95
C ASN A 101 7.89 -5.22 -15.42
N SER A 102 6.84 -4.67 -14.80
CA SER A 102 6.69 -4.64 -13.35
C SER A 102 6.01 -5.92 -12.83
N PRO A 103 6.17 -6.26 -11.53
CA PRO A 103 5.55 -7.46 -10.96
C PRO A 103 4.03 -7.55 -11.11
N LEU A 104 3.34 -6.41 -11.25
CA LEU A 104 1.89 -6.36 -11.39
C LEU A 104 1.41 -6.33 -12.84
N TYR A 105 2.31 -6.08 -13.80
CA TYR A 105 1.94 -5.94 -15.21
C TYR A 105 1.25 -7.21 -15.72
N ASP A 106 1.90 -8.37 -15.61
CA ASP A 106 1.36 -9.66 -16.07
C ASP A 106 0.08 -10.08 -15.33
N ILE A 107 -0.20 -9.49 -14.16
CA ILE A 107 -1.38 -9.79 -13.36
C ILE A 107 -2.55 -8.93 -13.83
N TYR A 108 -2.34 -7.62 -13.99
CA TYR A 108 -3.42 -6.64 -14.21
C TYR A 108 -3.55 -6.12 -15.65
N GLU A 109 -2.61 -6.39 -16.56
CA GLU A 109 -2.62 -5.81 -17.92
C GLU A 109 -3.92 -6.10 -18.70
N SER A 110 -4.52 -7.27 -18.48
CA SER A 110 -5.75 -7.69 -19.17
C SER A 110 -7.01 -7.04 -18.64
N ASP A 111 -6.98 -6.57 -17.39
CA ASP A 111 -8.08 -5.87 -16.72
C ASP A 111 -7.53 -4.98 -15.59
N PRO A 112 -7.08 -3.75 -15.93
CA PRO A 112 -6.47 -2.81 -14.99
C PRO A 112 -7.51 -2.06 -14.13
N SER A 113 -8.71 -2.60 -13.97
CA SER A 113 -9.74 -2.01 -13.11
C SER A 113 -9.47 -2.34 -11.64
N VAL A 114 -9.64 -1.40 -10.71
CA VAL A 114 -9.48 -1.59 -9.25
C VAL A 114 -10.57 -0.82 -8.47
N ASN A 115 -10.72 -1.11 -7.18
CA ASN A 115 -11.54 -0.33 -6.25
C ASN A 115 -10.73 0.82 -5.61
N SER A 116 -11.37 1.73 -4.89
CA SER A 116 -10.75 2.92 -4.32
C SER A 116 -11.44 3.39 -3.02
N PHE A 117 -10.71 3.29 -1.90
CA PHE A 117 -11.16 3.75 -0.57
C PHE A 117 -10.03 4.43 0.21
N HIS A 118 -9.52 5.55 -0.32
CA HIS A 118 -8.43 6.26 0.35
C HIS A 118 -8.59 7.77 0.27
N ARG A 119 -8.26 8.42 1.38
CA ARG A 119 -8.28 9.89 1.51
C ARG A 119 -6.88 10.49 1.62
N GLN A 120 -5.87 9.64 1.74
CA GLN A 120 -4.46 9.97 1.63
C GLN A 120 -3.87 9.26 0.41
N ALA A 121 -2.74 9.78 -0.08
CA ALA A 121 -1.90 9.15 -1.08
C ALA A 121 -0.45 9.55 -0.85
N ILE A 122 0.48 8.84 -1.48
CA ILE A 122 1.90 9.23 -1.48
C ILE A 122 2.05 10.61 -2.14
N LYS A 123 2.78 11.50 -1.46
CA LYS A 123 3.18 12.82 -1.97
C LYS A 123 4.62 12.75 -2.46
N ASP A 124 5.55 12.54 -1.54
CA ASP A 124 6.95 12.28 -1.86
C ASP A 124 7.22 10.79 -1.70
N LEU A 125 7.62 10.14 -2.80
CA LEU A 125 8.00 8.74 -2.81
C LEU A 125 9.38 8.56 -2.17
N ALA A 126 9.53 7.57 -1.30
CA ALA A 126 10.81 7.25 -0.69
C ALA A 126 11.86 6.79 -1.74
N PRO A 127 13.17 7.07 -1.53
CA PRO A 127 14.19 6.90 -2.58
C PRO A 127 14.34 5.50 -3.19
N ASP A 128 14.16 4.44 -2.40
CA ASP A 128 14.35 3.04 -2.83
C ASP A 128 13.04 2.37 -3.31
N LEU A 129 11.98 3.16 -3.53
CA LEU A 129 10.71 2.69 -4.07
C LEU A 129 10.57 3.10 -5.54
N GLU A 130 10.03 2.20 -6.34
CA GLU A 130 9.74 2.42 -7.75
C GLU A 130 8.23 2.43 -7.97
N ILE A 131 7.72 3.41 -8.72
CA ILE A 131 6.33 3.47 -9.13
C ILE A 131 6.07 2.38 -10.17
N ILE A 132 5.08 1.53 -9.93
CA ILE A 132 4.67 0.47 -10.85
C ILE A 132 3.21 0.58 -11.29
N ALA A 133 2.41 1.44 -10.65
CA ALA A 133 1.12 1.86 -11.16
C ALA A 133 0.76 3.29 -10.73
N LEU A 134 0.09 4.01 -11.62
CA LEU A 134 -0.52 5.32 -11.37
C LEU A 134 -2.03 5.24 -11.63
N SER A 135 -2.79 6.20 -11.09
CA SER A 135 -4.17 6.45 -11.51
C SER A 135 -4.25 6.82 -13.00
N ASP A 136 -5.43 6.72 -13.61
CA ASP A 136 -5.61 7.00 -15.04
C ASP A 136 -5.14 8.41 -15.47
N ASN A 137 -5.40 9.41 -14.62
CA ASN A 137 -4.94 10.78 -14.82
C ASN A 137 -3.45 11.01 -14.45
N GLN A 138 -2.73 9.96 -14.04
CA GLN A 138 -1.33 9.95 -13.62
C GLN A 138 -0.99 10.85 -12.43
N GLN A 139 -1.97 11.23 -11.62
CA GLN A 139 -1.76 12.12 -10.47
C GLN A 139 -1.51 11.39 -9.15
N ILE A 140 -2.03 10.17 -9.01
CA ILE A 140 -1.94 9.38 -7.77
C ILE A 140 -1.10 8.13 -8.01
N ILE A 141 -0.19 7.87 -7.09
CA ILE A 141 0.58 6.62 -7.04
C ILE A 141 -0.33 5.51 -6.50
N GLU A 142 -0.61 4.53 -7.35
CA GLU A 142 -1.52 3.42 -7.04
C GLU A 142 -0.76 2.14 -6.67
N ALA A 143 0.47 1.95 -7.15
CA ALA A 143 1.31 0.87 -6.67
C ALA A 143 2.81 1.20 -6.77
N VAL A 144 3.57 0.66 -5.82
CA VAL A 144 5.02 0.77 -5.78
C VAL A 144 5.66 -0.56 -5.44
N HIS A 145 6.92 -0.71 -5.80
CA HIS A 145 7.70 -1.91 -5.57
C HIS A 145 9.12 -1.55 -5.13
N SER A 146 9.77 -2.46 -4.41
CA SER A 146 11.21 -2.42 -4.18
C SER A 146 11.76 -3.83 -4.11
N ALA A 147 12.88 -4.09 -4.79
CA ALA A 147 13.62 -5.34 -4.67
C ALA A 147 14.72 -5.26 -3.58
N TYR A 148 15.17 -4.06 -3.22
CA TYR A 148 16.27 -3.80 -2.28
C TYR A 148 16.06 -2.43 -1.59
N PRO A 149 16.34 -2.28 -0.28
CA PRO A 149 16.96 -3.24 0.64
C PRO A 149 16.01 -4.28 1.22
N THR A 150 14.69 -4.10 1.06
CA THR A 150 13.68 -5.05 1.52
C THR A 150 12.66 -5.25 0.41
N LYS A 151 12.37 -6.52 0.12
CA LYS A 151 11.41 -6.86 -0.92
C LYS A 151 10.02 -6.38 -0.52
N PHE A 152 9.50 -5.42 -1.26
CA PHE A 152 8.24 -4.76 -0.97
C PHE A 152 7.38 -4.68 -2.22
N LEU A 153 6.09 -4.89 -2.02
CA LEU A 153 5.04 -4.57 -2.97
C LEU A 153 3.95 -3.82 -2.21
N GLY A 154 3.49 -2.70 -2.73
CA GLY A 154 2.38 -1.97 -2.13
C GLY A 154 1.39 -1.52 -3.18
N VAL A 155 0.11 -1.63 -2.85
CA VAL A 155 -1.02 -1.21 -3.69
C VAL A 155 -1.93 -0.29 -2.89
N GLN A 156 -2.52 0.71 -3.54
CA GLN A 156 -3.33 1.73 -2.90
C GLN A 156 -4.82 1.32 -2.83
N TRP A 157 -5.27 0.44 -3.73
CA TRP A 157 -6.58 -0.19 -3.71
C TRP A 157 -6.68 -1.32 -2.68
N HIS A 158 -7.85 -1.95 -2.60
CA HIS A 158 -8.21 -3.00 -1.65
C HIS A 158 -8.49 -4.35 -2.35
N PRO A 159 -7.45 -5.09 -2.78
CA PRO A 159 -7.61 -6.37 -3.47
C PRO A 159 -8.30 -7.43 -2.60
N GLU A 160 -8.21 -7.33 -1.28
CA GLU A 160 -8.85 -8.23 -0.31
C GLU A 160 -10.38 -8.16 -0.37
N LEU A 161 -10.96 -7.01 -0.73
CA LEU A 161 -12.40 -6.87 -0.90
C LEU A 161 -12.88 -7.51 -2.20
N LEU A 162 -12.04 -7.49 -3.23
CA LEU A 162 -12.34 -8.03 -4.56
C LEU A 162 -12.03 -9.53 -4.70
N TYR A 163 -11.31 -10.14 -3.74
CA TYR A 163 -10.85 -11.53 -3.77
C TYR A 163 -11.95 -12.56 -4.11
N GLY A 164 -13.16 -12.36 -3.57
CA GLY A 164 -14.31 -13.25 -3.79
C GLY A 164 -15.01 -13.04 -5.15
N LYS A 165 -14.75 -11.92 -5.84
CA LYS A 165 -15.46 -11.51 -7.05
C LYS A 165 -14.60 -11.55 -8.31
N ARG A 166 -13.29 -11.32 -8.17
CA ARG A 166 -12.38 -11.19 -9.31
C ARG A 166 -11.23 -12.18 -9.21
N LYS A 167 -11.09 -13.01 -10.25
CA LYS A 167 -10.02 -14.00 -10.33
C LYS A 167 -8.63 -13.36 -10.30
N ILE A 168 -8.49 -12.17 -10.87
CA ILE A 168 -7.24 -11.40 -10.94
C ILE A 168 -6.64 -11.15 -9.55
N GLU A 169 -7.47 -10.89 -8.56
CA GLU A 169 -7.04 -10.65 -7.18
C GLU A 169 -6.51 -11.94 -6.54
N LYS A 170 -7.09 -13.09 -6.89
CA LYS A 170 -6.54 -14.39 -6.44
C LYS A 170 -5.14 -14.61 -6.99
N GLU A 171 -4.88 -14.21 -8.24
CA GLU A 171 -3.54 -14.27 -8.83
C GLU A 171 -2.55 -13.34 -8.12
N LEU A 172 -2.99 -12.14 -7.70
CA LEU A 172 -2.18 -11.25 -6.86
C LEU A 172 -1.81 -11.94 -5.52
N PHE A 173 -2.78 -12.51 -4.80
CA PHE A 173 -2.48 -13.22 -3.56
C PHE A 173 -1.64 -14.48 -3.77
N HIS A 174 -1.81 -15.20 -4.89
CA HIS A 174 -0.89 -16.28 -5.27
C HIS A 174 0.53 -15.75 -5.52
N TYR A 175 0.69 -14.61 -6.18
CA TYR A 175 1.99 -13.96 -6.35
C TYR A 175 2.61 -13.62 -4.98
N ILE A 176 1.85 -13.03 -4.06
CA ILE A 176 2.33 -12.68 -2.72
C ILE A 176 2.81 -13.91 -1.94
N VAL A 177 2.04 -15.01 -1.98
CA VAL A 177 2.40 -16.23 -1.25
C VAL A 177 3.60 -16.94 -1.88
N ASN A 178 3.68 -17.00 -3.21
CA ASN A 178 4.65 -17.88 -3.88
C ASN A 178 5.87 -17.16 -4.47
N LYS A 179 5.80 -15.85 -4.74
CA LYS A 179 6.81 -15.12 -5.51
C LYS A 179 7.34 -13.86 -4.84
N LEU A 180 6.52 -13.11 -4.10
CA LEU A 180 6.99 -11.97 -3.30
C LEU A 180 7.92 -12.46 -2.19
#